data_AF-A0A0M3J4Z7-F1
#
_entry.id   AF-A0A0M3J4Z7-F1
#
_cell.length_a   1.000
_cell.length_b   1.000
_cell.length_c   1.000
_cell.angle_alpha   90.00
_cell.angle_beta   90.00
_cell.angle_gamma   90.00
#
_symmetry.space_group_name_H-M   'P 1'
#
loop_
_entity.id
_entity.type
_entity.pdbx_description
1 polymer ?
#
loop_
_entity_poly.entity_id
_entity_poly.type
_entity_poly.pdbx_seq_one_letter_code
_entity_poly.pdbx_strand_id
1 'polypeptide(L)'
;LEQAKFNLVNHYLLVGINEQMRKFISLLELLLPQFFDGALEHFDTLDAKHAHLRSTKKKIPPLESTLERVRSDKIYTMEREFYDFAVEQFENVWKRTHDESGEVFLPQQFHYEKIKP
;
A
#
# COMPACT_ATOMS: atom_id res chain seq x y z
N LEU A 1 14.12 -0.57 14.03
CA LEU A 1 12.90 0.15 13.62
C LEU A 1 13.21 1.37 12.78
N GLU A 2 13.96 2.34 13.30
CA GLU A 2 14.26 3.59 12.57
C GLU A 2 14.88 3.39 11.18
N GLN A 3 15.86 2.50 11.03
CA GLN A 3 16.42 2.22 9.71
C GLN A 3 15.38 1.65 8.73
N ALA A 4 14.41 0.86 9.21
CA ALA A 4 13.35 0.31 8.37
C ALA A 4 12.41 1.42 7.88
N LYS A 5 12.01 2.34 8.77
CA LYS A 5 11.23 3.53 8.41
C LYS A 5 11.99 4.42 7.42
N PHE A 6 13.27 4.66 7.68
CA PHE A 6 14.14 5.43 6.80
C PHE A 6 14.20 4.79 5.41
N ASN A 7 14.43 3.48 5.32
CA ASN A 7 14.49 2.79 4.05
C ASN A 7 13.15 2.84 3.31
N LEU A 8 12.03 2.62 4.00
CA LEU A 8 10.69 2.70 3.41
C LEU A 8 10.45 4.05 2.72
N VAL A 9 10.84 5.14 3.36
CA VAL A 9 10.65 6.50 2.81
C VAL A 9 11.65 6.83 1.69
N ASN A 10 12.91 6.44 1.84
CA ASN A 10 13.99 6.95 0.98
C ASN A 10 14.40 6.00 -0.15
N HIS A 11 14.04 4.72 -0.08
CA HIS A 11 14.54 3.69 -1.00
C HIS A 11 13.45 2.88 -1.69
N TYR A 12 12.19 2.97 -1.24
CA TYR A 12 11.07 2.33 -1.93
C TYR A 12 10.26 3.38 -2.68
N LEU A 13 9.91 3.08 -3.94
CA LEU A 13 9.03 3.93 -4.74
C LEU A 13 7.63 4.01 -4.10
N LEU A 14 7.08 2.85 -3.74
CA LEU A 14 5.77 2.71 -3.12
C LEU A 14 5.75 1.41 -2.31
N VAL A 15 5.15 1.46 -1.11
CA VAL A 15 4.90 0.29 -0.27
C VAL A 15 3.40 0.20 -0.02
N GLY A 16 2.78 -0.86 -0.53
CA GLY A 16 1.35 -1.14 -0.35
C GLY A 16 1.06 -2.02 0.87
N ILE A 17 -0.24 -2.18 1.14
CA ILE A 17 -0.76 -3.01 2.23
C ILE A 17 -1.69 -4.05 1.62
N ASN A 18 -1.69 -5.27 2.18
CA ASN A 18 -2.44 -6.38 1.61
C ASN A 18 -3.97 -6.13 1.57
N GLU A 19 -4.50 -5.49 2.62
CA GLU A 19 -5.91 -5.11 2.75
C GLU A 19 -6.34 -4.08 1.70
N GLN A 20 -5.38 -3.39 1.07
CA GLN A 20 -5.61 -2.33 0.10
C GLN A 20 -4.96 -2.62 -1.26
N MET A 21 -4.88 -3.90 -1.63
CA MET A 21 -4.22 -4.36 -2.87
C MET A 21 -4.71 -3.60 -4.11
N ARG A 22 -6.02 -3.38 -4.24
CA ARG A 22 -6.61 -2.68 -5.38
C ARG A 22 -6.08 -1.24 -5.52
N LYS A 23 -6.00 -0.49 -4.40
CA LYS A 23 -5.41 0.86 -4.36
C LYS A 23 -3.93 0.86 -4.73
N PHE A 24 -3.21 -0.17 -4.28
CA PHE A 24 -1.78 -0.30 -4.57
C PHE A 24 -1.52 -0.53 -6.06
N ILE A 25 -2.30 -1.44 -6.68
CA ILE A 25 -2.20 -1.72 -8.12
C ILE A 25 -2.54 -0.47 -8.94
N SER A 26 -3.61 0.26 -8.59
CA SER A 26 -3.99 1.47 -9.32
C SER A 26 -2.90 2.56 -9.27
N LEU A 27 -2.23 2.73 -8.12
CA LEU A 27 -1.09 3.65 -8.00
C LEU A 27 0.11 3.19 -8.85
N LEU A 28 0.40 1.89 -8.89
CA LEU A 28 1.49 1.37 -9.73
C LEU A 28 1.22 1.55 -11.22
N GLU A 29 -0.02 1.37 -11.65
CA GLU A 29 -0.46 1.62 -13.03
C GLU A 29 -0.27 3.09 -13.43
N LEU A 30 -0.58 4.03 -12.53
CA LEU A 30 -0.32 5.45 -12.74
C LEU A 30 1.18 5.79 -12.78
N LEU A 31 1.95 5.25 -11.81
CA LEU A 31 3.37 5.62 -11.64
C LEU A 31 4.29 4.96 -12.67
N LEU A 32 3.97 3.72 -13.07
CA LEU A 32 4.80 2.86 -13.90
C LEU A 32 3.97 2.18 -15.01
N PRO A 33 3.30 2.94 -15.89
CA PRO A 33 2.40 2.38 -16.90
C PRO A 33 3.11 1.42 -17.86
N GLN A 34 4.41 1.62 -18.13
CA GLN A 34 5.20 0.69 -18.96
C GLN A 34 5.21 -0.76 -18.43
N PHE A 35 4.98 -0.95 -17.13
CA PHE A 35 4.95 -2.26 -16.49
C PHE A 35 3.53 -2.70 -16.09
N PHE A 36 2.66 -1.75 -15.75
CA PHE A 36 1.38 -2.01 -15.09
C PHE A 36 0.15 -1.50 -15.86
N ASP A 37 0.29 -1.08 -17.11
CA ASP A 37 -0.86 -0.72 -17.97
C ASP A 37 -1.85 -1.89 -18.05
N GLY A 38 -3.11 -1.62 -17.70
CA GLY A 38 -4.20 -2.60 -17.62
C GLY A 38 -4.15 -3.53 -16.40
N ALA A 39 -3.25 -3.31 -15.44
CA ALA A 39 -3.10 -4.19 -14.28
C ALA A 39 -4.31 -4.14 -13.34
N LEU A 40 -4.91 -2.97 -13.13
CA LEU A 40 -6.10 -2.84 -12.29
C LEU A 40 -7.30 -3.53 -12.91
N GLU A 41 -7.54 -3.32 -14.21
CA GLU A 41 -8.61 -4.00 -14.94
C GLU A 41 -8.42 -5.51 -14.93
N HIS A 42 -7.19 -5.97 -15.18
CA HIS A 42 -6.87 -7.39 -15.08
C HIS A 42 -7.14 -7.92 -13.67
N PHE A 43 -6.71 -7.21 -12.61
CA PHE A 43 -6.97 -7.61 -11.23
C PHE A 43 -8.47 -7.71 -10.90
N ASP A 44 -9.27 -6.73 -11.35
CA ASP A 44 -10.72 -6.69 -11.11
C ASP A 44 -11.48 -7.78 -11.91
N THR A 45 -10.90 -8.30 -13.00
CA THR A 45 -11.49 -9.37 -13.82
C THR A 45 -11.03 -10.78 -13.41
N LEU A 46 -10.03 -10.90 -12.52
CA LEU A 46 -9.61 -12.19 -11.99
C LEU A 46 -10.75 -12.85 -11.21
N ASP A 47 -10.92 -14.15 -11.40
CA ASP A 47 -11.78 -14.93 -10.51
C ASP A 47 -11.20 -14.94 -9.07
N ALA A 48 -12.04 -15.25 -8.08
CA ALA A 48 -11.61 -15.26 -6.68
C ALA A 48 -10.46 -16.23 -6.38
N LYS A 49 -10.24 -17.24 -7.24
CA LYS A 49 -9.19 -18.24 -7.11
C LYS A 49 -7.84 -17.70 -7.60
N HIS A 50 -7.84 -16.87 -8.63
CA HIS A 50 -6.66 -16.24 -9.20
C HIS A 50 -6.33 -14.90 -8.51
N ALA A 51 -7.33 -14.19 -7.95
CA ALA A 51 -7.09 -13.04 -7.09
C ALA A 51 -6.41 -13.43 -5.76
N HIS A 52 -6.61 -14.67 -5.28
CA HIS A 52 -6.06 -15.18 -4.01
C HIS A 52 -5.32 -16.53 -4.17
N LEU A 53 -4.30 -16.55 -5.04
CA LEU A 53 -3.56 -17.75 -5.48
C LEU A 53 -2.96 -18.62 -4.35
N ARG A 54 -2.62 -18.06 -3.18
CA ARG A 54 -1.89 -18.76 -2.11
C ARG A 54 -2.57 -18.62 -0.75
N SER A 55 -3.87 -18.90 -0.69
CA SER A 55 -4.60 -18.89 0.58
C SER A 55 -4.26 -20.10 1.46
N THR A 56 -4.10 -19.85 2.76
CA THR A 56 -3.93 -20.92 3.76
C THR A 56 -5.23 -21.71 3.89
N LYS A 57 -5.22 -23.00 3.52
CA LYS A 57 -6.42 -23.87 3.49
C LYS A 57 -7.15 -23.97 4.83
N LYS A 58 -6.41 -23.99 5.94
CA LYS A 58 -6.96 -24.05 7.30
C LYS A 58 -6.41 -22.88 8.11
N LYS A 59 -7.24 -21.86 8.31
CA LYS A 59 -6.97 -20.75 9.23
C LYS A 59 -7.68 -21.01 10.54
N ILE A 60 -6.91 -21.03 11.63
CA ILE A 60 -7.46 -21.08 12.98
C ILE A 60 -7.29 -19.66 13.54
N PRO A 61 -8.36 -18.91 13.80
CA PRO A 61 -8.23 -17.60 14.40
C PRO A 61 -7.59 -17.74 15.78
N PRO A 62 -6.63 -16.85 16.14
CA PRO A 62 -6.06 -16.85 17.49
C PRO A 62 -7.12 -16.61 18.56
N LEU A 63 -6.92 -17.17 19.76
CA LEU A 63 -7.69 -16.83 20.95
C LEU A 63 -7.30 -15.43 21.45
N GLU A 64 -8.22 -14.73 22.13
CA GLU A 64 -7.93 -13.39 22.64
C GLU A 64 -6.76 -13.39 23.63
N SER A 65 -6.69 -14.38 24.53
CA SER A 65 -5.56 -14.53 25.45
C SER A 65 -4.21 -14.71 24.74
N THR A 66 -4.21 -15.39 23.59
CA THR A 66 -3.02 -15.51 22.74
C THR A 66 -2.65 -14.17 22.11
N LEU A 67 -3.65 -13.40 21.64
CA LEU A 67 -3.42 -12.07 21.07
C LEU A 67 -2.88 -11.10 22.12
N GLU A 68 -3.43 -11.09 23.34
CA GLU A 68 -2.94 -10.28 24.45
C GLU A 68 -1.48 -10.62 24.76
N ARG A 69 -1.14 -11.91 24.82
CA ARG A 69 0.24 -12.34 25.05
C ARG A 69 1.18 -11.84 23.95
N VAL A 70 0.80 -11.99 22.68
CA VAL A 70 1.60 -11.51 21.53
C VAL A 70 1.72 -9.99 21.56
N ARG A 71 0.63 -9.27 21.81
CA ARG A 71 0.60 -7.79 21.86
C ARG A 71 1.48 -7.22 22.98
N SER A 72 1.64 -7.95 24.09
CA SER A 72 2.52 -7.56 25.19
C SER A 72 4.02 -7.73 24.88
N ASP A 73 4.39 -8.43 23.81
CA ASP A 73 5.78 -8.60 23.39
C ASP A 73 6.30 -7.30 22.74
N LYS A 74 7.47 -6.85 23.19
CA LYS A 74 8.18 -5.69 22.62
C LYS A 74 8.44 -5.83 21.13
N ILE A 75 8.74 -7.04 20.64
CA ILE A 75 8.99 -7.30 19.23
C ILE A 75 7.71 -7.01 18.43
N TYR A 76 6.57 -7.50 18.89
CA TYR A 76 5.29 -7.24 18.25
C TYR A 76 4.96 -5.74 18.27
N THR A 77 5.21 -5.04 19.37
CA THR A 77 4.99 -3.57 19.43
C THR A 77 5.79 -2.85 18.34
N MET A 78 7.06 -3.21 18.15
CA MET A 78 7.92 -2.61 17.12
C MET A 78 7.46 -2.94 15.69
N GLU A 79 7.04 -4.19 15.43
CA GLU A 79 6.48 -4.61 14.13
C GLU A 79 5.16 -3.88 13.83
N ARG A 80 4.29 -3.77 14.83
CA ARG A 80 3.03 -3.04 14.73
C ARG A 80 3.26 -1.57 14.42
N GLU A 81 4.20 -0.94 15.12
CA GLU A 81 4.58 0.46 14.88
C GLU A 81 5.12 0.66 13.46
N PHE A 82 5.92 -0.27 12.93
CA PHE A 82 6.39 -0.19 11.55
C PHE A 82 5.25 -0.35 10.54
N TYR A 83 4.33 -1.28 10.78
CA TYR A 83 3.16 -1.47 9.93
C TYR A 83 2.28 -0.21 9.93
N ASP A 84 1.99 0.36 11.10
CA ASP A 84 1.17 1.58 11.21
C ASP A 84 1.82 2.75 10.47
N PHE A 85 3.14 2.88 10.58
CA PHE A 85 3.89 3.84 9.80
C PHE A 85 3.74 3.62 8.28
N ALA A 86 3.88 2.38 7.80
CA ALA A 86 3.70 2.06 6.38
C ALA A 86 2.27 2.36 5.89
N VAL A 87 1.26 2.07 6.71
CA VAL A 87 -0.14 2.40 6.42
C VAL A 87 -0.33 3.89 6.25
N GLU A 88 0.19 4.68 7.20
CA GLU A 88 0.09 6.13 7.17
C GLU A 88 0.78 6.72 5.94
N GLN A 89 1.98 6.23 5.60
CA GLN A 89 2.69 6.66 4.39
C GLN A 89 1.88 6.34 3.13
N PHE A 90 1.33 5.13 3.02
CA PHE A 90 0.53 4.73 1.86
C PHE A 90 -0.74 5.56 1.71
N GLU A 91 -1.49 5.78 2.80
CA GLU A 91 -2.70 6.60 2.78
C GLU A 91 -2.39 8.08 2.49
N ASN A 92 -1.24 8.59 2.95
CA ASN A 92 -0.80 9.94 2.63
C ASN A 92 -0.48 10.11 1.13
N VAL A 93 0.13 9.11 0.50
CA VAL A 93 0.31 9.08 -0.96
C VAL A 93 -1.05 9.04 -1.65
N TRP A 94 -1.94 8.15 -1.23
CA TRP A 94 -3.28 8.01 -1.79
C TRP A 94 -4.07 9.32 -1.79
N LYS A 95 -4.09 10.03 -0.65
CA LYS A 95 -4.77 11.32 -0.49
C LYS A 95 -4.18 12.44 -1.34
N ARG A 96 -2.89 12.37 -1.69
CA ARG A 96 -2.23 13.37 -2.54
C ARG A 96 -2.46 13.13 -4.02
N THR A 97 -2.80 11.91 -4.41
CA THR A 97 -3.02 11.54 -5.81
C THR A 97 -4.49 11.51 -6.21
N HIS A 98 -5.42 11.48 -5.26
CA HIS A 98 -6.85 11.43 -5.53
C HIS A 98 -7.58 12.69 -5.06
N ASP A 99 -8.75 12.92 -5.65
CA ASP A 99 -9.69 13.93 -5.20
C ASP A 99 -10.32 13.59 -3.83
N GLU A 100 -11.14 14.50 -3.30
CA GLU A 100 -11.80 14.32 -1.99
C GLU A 100 -12.73 13.09 -1.97
N SER A 101 -13.25 12.67 -3.12
CA SER A 101 -14.06 11.44 -3.25
C SER A 101 -13.23 10.16 -3.20
N GLY A 102 -11.94 10.24 -3.55
CA GLY A 102 -11.05 9.09 -3.62
C GLY A 102 -11.26 8.22 -4.88
N GLU A 103 -12.05 8.70 -5.84
CA GLU A 103 -12.40 7.94 -7.05
C GLU A 103 -11.56 8.34 -8.26
N VAL A 104 -11.09 9.59 -8.32
CA VAL A 104 -10.44 10.14 -9.51
C VAL A 104 -9.03 10.61 -9.18
N PHE A 105 -8.07 10.22 -10.03
CA PHE A 105 -6.70 10.73 -9.94
C PHE A 105 -6.65 12.22 -10.28
N LEU A 106 -5.93 12.98 -9.47
CA LEU A 106 -5.69 14.39 -9.72
C LEU A 106 -4.85 14.55 -11.00
N PRO A 107 -5.18 15.52 -11.87
CA PRO A 107 -4.38 15.82 -13.05
C PRO A 107 -3.02 16.41 -12.64
N GLN A 108 -2.12 16.56 -13.61
CA GLN A 108 -0.82 17.19 -13.39
C GLN A 108 -0.99 18.58 -12.72
N GLN A 109 -0.49 18.72 -11.49
CA GLN A 109 -0.66 19.92 -10.66
C GLN A 109 0.48 20.93 -10.79
N PHE A 110 1.50 20.65 -11.61
CA PHE A 110 2.65 21.52 -11.79
C PHE A 110 2.94 21.76 -13.27
N HIS A 111 3.46 22.93 -13.59
CA HIS A 111 4.00 23.25 -14.90
C HIS A 111 5.24 24.11 -14.72
N TYR A 112 6.09 24.16 -15.75
CA TYR A 112 7.27 25.01 -15.75
C TYR A 112 6.91 26.40 -16.28
N GLU A 113 7.23 27.43 -15.51
CA GLU A 113 7.11 28.81 -15.92
C GLU A 113 8.47 29.51 -15.92
N LYS A 114 8.57 30.64 -16.63
CA LYS A 114 9.76 31.50 -16.67
C LYS A 114 11.05 30.77 -17.11
N ILE A 115 10.94 29.81 -18.02
CA ILE A 115 12.09 29.17 -18.65
C ILE A 115 12.82 30.24 -19.49
N LYS A 116 14.03 30.61 -19.08
CA LYS A 116 14.91 31.50 -19.84
C LYS A 116 15.98 30.67 -20.57
N PRO A 117 16.43 31.11 -21.75
CA PRO A 117 17.58 30.51 -22.43
C PRO A 117 18.84 30.51 -21.57
#